data_AF-A0A937ZCZ5-F1
#
_entry.id   AF-A0A937ZCZ5-F1
#
_cell.length_a   1.000
_cell.length_b   1.000
_cell.length_c   1.000
_cell.angle_alpha   90.00
_cell.angle_beta   90.00
_cell.angle_gamma   90.00
#
_symmetry.space_group_name_H-M   'P 1'
#
loop_
_entity.id
_entity.type
_entity.pdbx_description
1 polymer ?
#
loop_
_entity_poly.entity_id
_entity_poly.type
_entity_poly.pdbx_seq_one_letter_code
_entity_poly.pdbx_strand_id
1 'polypeptide(L)'
;MNAAQPHIPLEVHFDWLGTIPVRWDYHAILMVSIWFVLVPFCILVIRFGKPKPTETGLHRKVSIWHLEWWWFSIHKYGLIFAITMALAGAVVAIAVIGGYSGTLHSIFGIGTIVLGCLQIMGGWLRGNHGGKNYFTADPNDPKTWFGDHYNMTTRRRIFEAYHKTAGYFVFIFAFGAVLTGVIQYPIPWLLEFVVAMVLIAFVVAMVLEYKGYRYDGYRAAHGYTMDSPFNKEREFL
;
A
#
# COMPACT_ATOMS: atom_id res chain seq x y z
N MET A 1 19.69 5.43 -33.78
CA MET A 1 19.06 4.09 -33.91
C MET A 1 17.61 4.24 -33.45
N ASN A 2 16.66 4.26 -34.37
CA ASN A 2 15.23 4.24 -34.00
C ASN A 2 14.92 2.84 -33.49
N ALA A 3 14.82 2.68 -32.17
CA ALA A 3 14.27 1.47 -31.59
C ALA A 3 12.87 1.30 -32.19
N ALA A 4 12.63 0.18 -32.89
CA ALA A 4 11.32 -0.18 -33.36
C ALA A 4 10.36 -0.10 -32.16
N GLN A 5 9.35 0.77 -32.25
CA GLN A 5 8.32 0.83 -31.23
C GLN A 5 7.73 -0.58 -31.13
N PRO A 6 7.74 -1.23 -29.95
CA PRO A 6 7.20 -2.57 -29.82
C PRO A 6 5.73 -2.54 -30.26
N HIS A 7 5.40 -3.33 -31.28
CA HIS A 7 4.07 -3.39 -31.84
C HIS A 7 3.10 -3.86 -30.74
N ILE A 8 2.23 -2.96 -30.28
CA ILE A 8 1.20 -3.27 -29.28
C ILE A 8 0.10 -4.10 -29.99
N PRO A 9 -0.19 -5.34 -29.56
CA PRO A 9 -1.22 -6.17 -30.21
C PRO A 9 -2.60 -5.50 -30.15
N LEU A 10 -3.32 -5.42 -31.27
CA LEU A 10 -4.68 -4.86 -31.28
C LEU A 10 -5.75 -5.93 -31.09
N GLU A 11 -5.39 -7.19 -31.26
CA GLU A 11 -6.27 -8.35 -31.13
C GLU A 11 -5.47 -9.55 -30.62
N VAL A 12 -6.17 -10.48 -29.97
CA VAL A 12 -5.63 -11.75 -29.50
C VAL A 12 -6.50 -12.89 -30.02
N HIS A 13 -5.88 -13.94 -30.53
CA HIS A 13 -6.57 -15.12 -31.04
C HIS A 13 -6.54 -16.24 -30.01
N PHE A 14 -7.70 -16.79 -29.69
CA PHE A 14 -7.84 -17.99 -28.87
C PHE A 14 -8.50 -19.09 -29.70
N ASP A 15 -7.89 -20.29 -29.72
CA ASP A 15 -8.36 -21.43 -30.52
C ASP A 15 -9.84 -21.80 -30.28
N TRP A 16 -10.36 -21.51 -29.09
CA TRP A 16 -11.72 -21.86 -28.68
C TRP A 16 -12.67 -20.65 -28.58
N LEU A 17 -12.16 -19.41 -28.62
CA LEU A 17 -12.97 -18.18 -28.45
C LEU A 17 -12.90 -17.24 -29.66
N GLY A 18 -12.08 -17.56 -30.67
CA GLY A 18 -11.84 -16.70 -31.81
C GLY A 18 -10.97 -15.49 -31.48
N THR A 19 -11.07 -14.45 -32.31
CA THR A 19 -10.27 -13.23 -32.19
C THR A 19 -11.01 -12.18 -31.36
N ILE A 20 -10.36 -11.69 -30.29
CA ILE A 20 -10.90 -10.66 -29.40
C ILE A 20 -10.09 -9.37 -29.56
N PRO A 21 -10.72 -8.20 -29.73
CA PRO A 21 -10.01 -6.94 -29.74
C PRO A 21 -9.45 -6.62 -28.36
N VAL A 22 -8.19 -6.19 -28.31
CA VAL A 22 -7.50 -5.83 -27.07
C VAL A 22 -7.74 -4.36 -26.74
N ARG A 23 -8.20 -4.11 -25.51
CA ARG A 23 -8.53 -2.77 -24.99
C ARG A 23 -7.47 -2.30 -23.99
N TRP A 24 -6.36 -1.79 -24.51
CA TRP A 24 -5.24 -1.28 -23.70
C TRP A 24 -5.60 -0.07 -22.84
N ASP A 25 -6.61 0.68 -23.24
CA ASP A 25 -7.22 1.74 -22.45
C ASP A 25 -7.71 1.23 -21.09
N TYR A 26 -8.30 0.03 -21.02
CA TYR A 26 -8.73 -0.55 -19.75
C TYR A 26 -7.56 -0.90 -18.84
N HIS A 27 -6.46 -1.42 -19.39
CA HIS A 27 -5.24 -1.66 -18.62
C HIS A 27 -4.67 -0.33 -18.08
N ALA A 28 -4.56 0.70 -18.93
CA ALA A 28 -4.03 2.01 -18.54
C ALA A 28 -4.90 2.66 -17.44
N ILE A 29 -6.23 2.70 -17.63
CA ILE A 29 -7.18 3.25 -16.66
C ILE A 29 -7.11 2.48 -15.33
N LEU A 30 -7.05 1.14 -15.37
CA LEU A 30 -6.94 0.31 -14.17
C LEU A 30 -5.66 0.63 -13.40
N MET A 31 -4.50 0.63 -14.09
CA MET A 31 -3.21 0.88 -13.44
C MET A 31 -3.12 2.29 -12.88
N VAL A 32 -3.56 3.31 -13.62
CA VAL A 32 -3.59 4.69 -13.11
C VAL A 32 -4.52 4.82 -11.91
N SER A 33 -5.73 4.23 -11.97
CA SER A 33 -6.69 4.28 -10.87
C SER A 33 -6.13 3.60 -9.60
N ILE A 34 -5.44 2.48 -9.75
CA ILE A 34 -4.80 1.79 -8.62
C ILE A 34 -3.66 2.65 -8.05
N TRP A 35 -2.70 3.04 -8.89
CA TRP A 35 -1.43 3.60 -8.41
C TRP A 35 -1.49 5.09 -8.08
N PHE A 36 -2.42 5.84 -8.66
CA PHE A 36 -2.54 7.29 -8.46
C PHE A 36 -3.82 7.72 -7.75
N VAL A 37 -4.75 6.80 -7.47
CA VAL A 37 -5.93 7.08 -6.65
C VAL A 37 -5.97 6.18 -5.42
N LEU A 38 -6.14 4.87 -5.62
CA LEU A 38 -6.40 3.93 -4.52
C LEU A 38 -5.19 3.79 -3.58
N VAL A 39 -3.98 3.58 -4.11
CA VAL A 39 -2.77 3.42 -3.30
C VAL A 39 -2.45 4.70 -2.51
N PRO A 40 -2.40 5.91 -3.12
CA PRO A 40 -2.24 7.16 -2.37
C PRO A 40 -3.31 7.37 -1.32
N PHE A 41 -4.58 7.06 -1.62
CA PHE A 41 -5.67 7.13 -0.65
C PHE A 41 -5.41 6.22 0.56
N CYS A 42 -5.06 4.95 0.35
CA CYS A 42 -4.72 4.02 1.43
C CYS A 42 -3.49 4.49 2.25
N ILE A 43 -2.53 5.18 1.63
CA ILE A 43 -1.35 5.76 2.29
C ILE A 43 -1.74 6.99 3.13
N LEU A 44 -2.60 7.87 2.61
CA LEU A 44 -3.11 9.01 3.36
C LEU A 44 -3.93 8.55 4.57
N VAL A 45 -4.77 7.53 4.40
CA VAL A 45 -5.60 6.97 5.47
C VAL A 45 -4.74 6.35 6.58
N ILE A 46 -3.73 5.53 6.28
CA ILE A 46 -2.84 4.96 7.32
C ILE A 46 -2.03 6.05 8.03
N ARG A 47 -1.73 7.15 7.33
CA ARG A 47 -0.89 8.24 7.85
C ARG A 47 -1.65 9.21 8.73
N PHE A 48 -2.89 9.55 8.37
CA PHE A 48 -3.67 10.62 9.00
C PHE A 48 -5.03 10.18 9.56
N GLY A 49 -5.54 9.00 9.20
CA GLY A 49 -6.85 8.50 9.65
C GLY A 49 -6.84 7.84 11.03
N LYS A 50 -5.67 7.71 11.67
CA LYS A 50 -5.55 7.15 13.01
C LYS A 50 -6.38 7.97 14.01
N PRO A 51 -7.02 7.35 15.00
CA PRO A 51 -7.65 8.09 16.09
C PRO A 51 -6.57 8.83 16.89
N LYS A 52 -6.96 9.94 17.52
CA LYS A 52 -6.11 10.62 18.50
C LYS A 52 -5.76 9.62 19.61
N PRO A 53 -4.47 9.47 19.97
CA PRO A 53 -4.07 8.58 21.05
C PRO A 53 -4.77 8.93 22.36
N THR A 54 -5.14 7.89 23.11
CA THR A 54 -5.74 7.99 24.45
C THR A 54 -4.71 7.52 25.48
N GLU A 55 -5.01 7.63 26.77
CA GLU A 55 -4.11 7.12 27.82
C GLU A 55 -3.81 5.63 27.63
N THR A 56 -4.83 4.82 27.36
CA THR A 56 -4.73 3.35 27.37
C THR A 56 -4.73 2.69 25.99
N GLY A 57 -4.84 3.47 24.90
CA GLY A 57 -4.92 2.95 23.53
C GLY A 57 -6.28 2.35 23.17
N LEU A 58 -6.28 1.51 22.12
CA LEU A 58 -7.46 0.81 21.60
C LEU A 58 -7.57 -0.58 22.22
N HIS A 59 -8.77 -0.94 22.68
CA HIS A 59 -8.95 -2.19 23.43
C HIS A 59 -9.49 -3.34 22.57
N ARG A 60 -10.37 -3.04 21.61
CA ARG A 60 -10.99 -4.09 20.79
C ARG A 60 -10.00 -4.70 19.81
N LYS A 61 -10.28 -5.95 19.43
CA LYS A 61 -9.52 -6.71 18.42
C LYS A 61 -9.31 -5.88 17.15
N VAL A 62 -8.16 -6.00 16.52
CA VAL A 62 -7.97 -5.47 15.16
C VAL A 62 -8.92 -6.21 14.21
N SER A 63 -9.95 -5.52 13.73
CA SER A 63 -11.02 -6.11 12.91
C SER A 63 -11.67 -5.04 12.03
N ILE A 64 -12.20 -5.47 10.88
CA ILE A 64 -13.01 -4.62 10.00
C ILE A 64 -14.34 -4.19 10.65
N TRP A 65 -14.79 -4.94 11.66
CA TRP A 65 -16.05 -4.70 12.36
C TRP A 65 -15.92 -3.68 13.51
N HIS A 66 -14.70 -3.24 13.82
CA HIS A 66 -14.43 -2.30 14.89
C HIS A 66 -13.97 -0.98 14.27
N LEU A 67 -14.87 0.00 14.29
CA LEU A 67 -14.72 1.27 13.57
C LEU A 67 -13.42 2.00 13.93
N GLU A 68 -12.89 1.90 15.14
CA GLU A 68 -11.61 2.50 15.53
C GLU A 68 -10.41 1.98 14.73
N TRP A 69 -10.54 0.81 14.09
CA TRP A 69 -9.53 0.19 13.24
C TRP A 69 -9.78 0.42 11.74
N TRP A 70 -10.70 1.33 11.37
CA TRP A 70 -11.04 1.62 9.97
C TRP A 70 -9.80 2.02 9.15
N TRP A 71 -8.94 2.88 9.70
CA TRP A 71 -7.72 3.38 9.06
C TRP A 71 -6.75 2.26 8.71
N PHE A 72 -6.57 1.33 9.65
CA PHE A 72 -5.72 0.17 9.46
C PHE A 72 -6.34 -0.83 8.48
N SER A 73 -7.66 -1.01 8.53
CA SER A 73 -8.41 -1.92 7.66
C SER A 73 -8.40 -1.44 6.20
N ILE A 74 -8.69 -0.15 5.94
CA ILE A 74 -8.61 0.44 4.60
C ILE A 74 -7.21 0.29 4.03
N HIS A 75 -6.18 0.56 4.83
CA HIS A 75 -4.80 0.39 4.39
C HIS A 75 -4.49 -1.07 4.02
N LYS A 76 -4.78 -2.01 4.93
CA LYS A 76 -4.46 -3.43 4.73
C LYS A 76 -5.24 -4.00 3.54
N TYR A 77 -6.57 -3.92 3.57
CA TYR A 77 -7.41 -4.58 2.58
C TYR A 77 -7.48 -3.81 1.27
N GLY A 78 -7.42 -2.49 1.30
CA GLY A 78 -7.34 -1.66 0.10
C GLY A 78 -6.04 -1.90 -0.67
N LEU A 79 -4.90 -2.04 0.01
CA LEU A 79 -3.64 -2.37 -0.66
C LEU A 79 -3.58 -3.83 -1.13
N ILE A 80 -4.16 -4.78 -0.40
CA ILE A 80 -4.31 -6.16 -0.90
C ILE A 80 -5.15 -6.15 -2.18
N PHE A 81 -6.29 -5.45 -2.19
CA PHE A 81 -7.14 -5.33 -3.37
C PHE A 81 -6.41 -4.65 -4.54
N ALA A 82 -5.70 -3.55 -4.31
CA ALA A 82 -4.89 -2.87 -5.31
C ALA A 82 -3.85 -3.80 -5.96
N ILE A 83 -3.06 -4.52 -5.17
CA ILE A 83 -2.06 -5.44 -5.72
C ILE A 83 -2.70 -6.62 -6.44
N THR A 84 -3.81 -7.16 -5.93
CA THR A 84 -4.54 -8.25 -6.63
C THR A 84 -5.04 -7.79 -8.00
N MET A 85 -5.63 -6.60 -8.10
CA MET A 85 -6.11 -6.05 -9.36
C MET A 85 -4.97 -5.69 -10.31
N ALA A 86 -3.87 -5.14 -9.79
CA ALA A 86 -2.69 -4.84 -10.58
C ALA A 86 -2.02 -6.12 -11.10
N LEU A 87 -1.96 -7.17 -10.29
CA LEU A 87 -1.46 -8.48 -10.70
C LEU A 87 -2.34 -9.09 -11.80
N ALA A 88 -3.67 -9.03 -11.65
CA ALA A 88 -4.59 -9.49 -12.69
C ALA A 88 -4.38 -8.73 -14.02
N GLY A 89 -4.27 -7.40 -13.95
CA GLY A 89 -4.00 -6.57 -15.13
C GLY A 89 -2.64 -6.86 -15.79
N ALA A 90 -1.61 -7.18 -14.99
CA ALA A 90 -0.30 -7.58 -15.48
C ALA A 90 -0.33 -8.97 -16.14
N VAL A 91 -1.03 -9.94 -15.55
CA VAL A 91 -1.20 -11.29 -16.12
C VAL A 91 -1.91 -11.22 -17.47
N VAL A 92 -2.99 -10.44 -17.58
CA VAL A 92 -3.68 -10.23 -18.86
C VAL A 92 -2.75 -9.60 -19.89
N ALA A 93 -2.01 -8.55 -19.53
CA ALA A 93 -1.08 -7.89 -20.45
C ALA A 93 0.02 -8.84 -20.95
N ILE A 94 0.62 -9.63 -20.06
CA ILE A 94 1.66 -10.61 -20.39
C ILE A 94 1.10 -11.71 -21.31
N ALA A 95 -0.10 -12.23 -21.01
CA ALA A 95 -0.75 -13.25 -21.83
C ALA A 95 -1.05 -12.74 -23.24
N VAL A 96 -1.58 -11.52 -23.37
CA VAL A 96 -1.91 -10.92 -24.65
C VAL A 96 -0.68 -10.58 -25.48
N ILE A 97 0.42 -10.14 -24.84
CA ILE A 97 1.70 -9.88 -25.52
C ILE A 97 2.41 -11.17 -25.91
N GLY A 98 2.03 -12.32 -25.33
CA GLY A 98 2.71 -13.60 -25.53
C GLY A 98 3.99 -13.75 -24.71
N GLY A 99 4.14 -13.00 -23.62
CA GLY A 99 5.28 -13.09 -22.71
C GLY A 99 5.77 -11.74 -22.18
N TYR A 100 7.01 -11.76 -21.67
CA TYR A 100 7.66 -10.57 -21.14
C TYR A 100 8.25 -9.70 -22.25
N SER A 101 7.83 -8.44 -22.34
CA SER A 101 8.22 -7.54 -23.43
C SER A 101 9.63 -6.94 -23.32
N GLY A 102 10.25 -6.91 -22.13
CA GLY A 102 11.56 -6.27 -21.91
C GLY A 102 11.58 -4.74 -22.00
N THR A 103 10.45 -4.09 -22.30
CA THR A 103 10.32 -2.63 -22.33
C THR A 103 10.53 -2.01 -20.95
N LEU A 104 10.91 -0.73 -20.89
CA LEU A 104 10.99 0.02 -19.63
C LEU A 104 9.67 -0.04 -18.85
N HIS A 105 8.54 0.08 -19.54
CA HIS A 105 7.21 -0.08 -18.94
C HIS A 105 7.05 -1.44 -18.25
N SER A 106 7.43 -2.54 -18.93
CA SER A 106 7.32 -3.87 -18.33
C SER A 106 8.33 -4.13 -17.20
N ILE A 107 9.54 -3.56 -17.26
CA ILE A 107 10.53 -3.65 -16.17
C ILE A 107 9.97 -2.98 -14.91
N PHE A 108 9.52 -1.72 -15.04
CA PHE A 108 8.95 -0.98 -13.93
C PHE A 108 7.64 -1.61 -13.45
N GLY A 109 6.78 -2.06 -14.36
CA GLY A 109 5.51 -2.71 -14.04
C GLY A 109 5.69 -3.99 -13.25
N ILE A 110 6.54 -4.92 -13.71
CA ILE A 110 6.83 -6.17 -12.98
C ILE A 110 7.51 -5.88 -11.66
N GLY A 111 8.49 -4.95 -11.62
CA GLY A 111 9.11 -4.54 -10.36
C GLY A 111 8.11 -4.01 -9.35
N THR A 112 7.13 -3.21 -9.81
CA THR A 112 6.03 -2.72 -8.98
C THR A 112 5.20 -3.87 -8.39
N ILE A 113 4.80 -4.83 -9.22
CA ILE A 113 4.01 -6.00 -8.78
C ILE A 113 4.79 -6.85 -7.79
N VAL A 114 6.04 -7.19 -8.09
CA VAL A 114 6.89 -8.02 -7.22
C VAL A 114 7.10 -7.35 -5.86
N LEU A 115 7.49 -6.07 -5.85
CA LEU A 115 7.68 -5.33 -4.61
C LEU A 115 6.37 -5.18 -3.84
N GLY A 116 5.25 -4.96 -4.53
CA GLY A 116 3.91 -4.90 -3.93
C GLY A 116 3.48 -6.20 -3.27
N CYS A 117 3.71 -7.34 -3.93
CA CYS A 117 3.48 -8.68 -3.34
C CYS A 117 4.35 -8.91 -2.10
N LEU A 118 5.62 -8.50 -2.14
CA LEU A 118 6.51 -8.56 -0.99
C LEU A 118 6.04 -7.67 0.18
N GLN A 119 5.40 -6.52 -0.09
CA GLN A 119 4.79 -5.71 0.96
C GLN A 119 3.65 -6.46 1.67
N ILE A 120 2.81 -7.18 0.92
CA ILE A 120 1.71 -7.99 1.50
C ILE A 120 2.28 -9.13 2.34
N MET A 121 3.25 -9.87 1.81
CA MET A 121 3.91 -10.96 2.52
C MET A 121 4.58 -10.46 3.80
N GLY A 122 5.31 -9.34 3.72
CA GLY A 122 5.89 -8.68 4.90
C GLY A 122 4.83 -8.31 5.93
N GLY A 123 3.67 -7.84 5.48
CA GLY A 123 2.51 -7.56 6.32
C GLY A 123 1.96 -8.79 7.06
N TRP A 124 2.01 -9.98 6.47
CA TRP A 124 1.65 -11.23 7.15
C TRP A 124 2.70 -11.67 8.17
N LEU A 125 3.96 -11.33 7.92
CA LEU A 125 5.09 -11.68 8.78
C LEU A 125 5.40 -10.64 9.87
N ARG A 126 4.60 -9.58 9.99
CA ARG A 126 4.84 -8.43 10.90
C ARG A 126 4.77 -8.71 12.41
N GLY A 127 4.26 -9.89 12.80
CA GLY A 127 4.08 -10.26 14.19
C GLY A 127 2.72 -9.90 14.81
N ASN A 128 2.58 -10.22 16.09
CA ASN A 128 1.34 -10.10 16.87
C ASN A 128 1.14 -8.68 17.42
N HIS A 129 -0.12 -8.29 17.68
CA HIS A 129 -0.44 -6.96 18.23
C HIS A 129 -0.06 -6.85 19.71
N GLY A 130 -0.66 -7.69 20.57
CA GLY A 130 -0.50 -7.64 22.02
C GLY A 130 -0.92 -6.32 22.66
N GLY A 131 -0.55 -6.14 23.91
CA GLY A 131 -0.81 -4.93 24.69
C GLY A 131 -1.65 -5.19 25.93
N LYS A 132 -1.33 -4.45 27.01
CA LYS A 132 -1.98 -4.58 28.32
C LYS A 132 -3.50 -4.47 28.27
N ASN A 133 -4.01 -3.52 27.50
CA ASN A 133 -5.44 -3.25 27.39
C ASN A 133 -6.09 -3.88 26.15
N TYR A 134 -5.37 -4.77 25.44
CA TYR A 134 -5.89 -5.40 24.23
C TYR A 134 -6.87 -6.53 24.59
N PHE A 135 -7.80 -6.86 23.69
CA PHE A 135 -8.92 -7.78 23.95
C PHE A 135 -8.56 -9.20 24.45
N THR A 136 -7.30 -9.61 24.29
CA THR A 136 -6.79 -10.92 24.74
C THR A 136 -6.00 -10.88 26.03
N ALA A 137 -5.77 -9.69 26.59
CA ALA A 137 -4.92 -9.49 27.76
C ALA A 137 -5.76 -9.28 29.03
N ASP A 138 -5.25 -9.76 30.15
CA ASP A 138 -5.71 -9.37 31.48
C ASP A 138 -4.81 -8.21 31.96
N PRO A 139 -5.34 -6.99 32.17
CA PRO A 139 -4.56 -5.85 32.65
C PRO A 139 -3.87 -6.05 34.00
N ASN A 140 -4.18 -7.11 34.76
CA ASN A 140 -3.53 -7.46 36.01
C ASN A 140 -2.49 -8.59 35.88
N ASP A 141 -2.39 -9.27 34.73
CA ASP A 141 -1.39 -10.31 34.46
C ASP A 141 -0.46 -9.91 33.29
N PRO A 142 0.73 -9.35 33.58
CA PRO A 142 1.73 -8.99 32.58
C PRO A 142 2.12 -10.09 31.59
N LYS A 143 1.97 -11.36 31.96
CA LYS A 143 2.30 -12.49 31.07
C LYS A 143 1.38 -12.54 29.85
N THR A 144 0.21 -11.94 29.92
CA THR A 144 -0.78 -11.91 28.83
C THR A 144 -0.58 -10.74 27.85
N TRP A 145 0.28 -9.77 28.17
CA TRP A 145 0.39 -8.52 27.41
C TRP A 145 1.27 -8.63 26.17
N PHE A 146 2.00 -9.74 26.03
CA PHE A 146 3.02 -9.86 25.00
C PHE A 146 2.45 -9.69 23.58
N GLY A 147 3.12 -8.86 22.78
CA GLY A 147 2.95 -8.82 21.34
C GLY A 147 4.15 -8.17 20.67
N ASP A 148 4.45 -8.57 19.43
CA ASP A 148 5.56 -8.00 18.66
C ASP A 148 5.41 -6.49 18.49
N HIS A 149 4.19 -6.01 18.25
CA HIS A 149 3.89 -4.58 18.15
C HIS A 149 4.00 -3.88 19.50
N TYR A 150 3.37 -4.41 20.55
CA TYR A 150 3.41 -3.81 21.89
C TYR A 150 4.82 -3.70 22.46
N ASN A 151 5.63 -4.76 22.33
CA ASN A 151 7.00 -4.80 22.85
C ASN A 151 8.02 -4.22 21.86
N MET A 152 7.60 -3.86 20.64
CA MET A 152 8.47 -3.50 19.54
C MET A 152 9.66 -4.46 19.41
N THR A 153 9.38 -5.76 19.28
CA THR A 153 10.42 -6.80 19.12
C THR A 153 11.28 -6.53 17.88
N THR A 154 12.46 -7.15 17.79
CA THR A 154 13.32 -7.06 16.61
C THR A 154 12.56 -7.38 15.32
N ARG A 155 11.68 -8.39 15.36
CA ARG A 155 10.77 -8.75 14.26
C ARG A 155 9.93 -7.55 13.82
N ARG A 156 9.30 -6.85 14.77
CA ARG A 156 8.47 -5.68 14.47
C ARG A 156 9.28 -4.51 13.94
N ARG A 157 10.44 -4.20 14.54
CA ARG A 157 11.31 -3.09 14.12
C ARG A 157 11.81 -3.28 12.70
N ILE A 158 12.29 -4.48 12.37
CA ILE A 158 12.71 -4.83 11.00
C ILE A 158 11.54 -4.69 10.03
N PHE A 159 10.37 -5.23 10.39
CA PHE A 159 9.17 -5.09 9.57
C PHE A 159 8.85 -3.62 9.30
N GLU A 160 8.83 -2.75 10.32
CA GLU A 160 8.47 -1.35 10.13
C GLU A 160 9.51 -0.57 9.31
N ALA A 161 10.79 -0.83 9.52
CA ALA A 161 11.87 -0.21 8.75
C ALA A 161 11.79 -0.62 7.27
N TYR A 162 11.64 -1.92 7.01
CA TYR A 162 11.49 -2.46 5.65
C TYR A 162 10.19 -1.98 5.00
N HIS A 163 9.04 -2.18 5.63
CA HIS A 163 7.72 -1.97 5.03
C HIS A 163 7.49 -0.51 4.63
N LYS A 164 7.92 0.44 5.48
CA LYS A 164 7.82 1.88 5.18
C LYS A 164 8.76 2.27 4.04
N THR A 165 10.02 1.82 4.09
CA THR A 165 11.04 2.20 3.11
C THR A 165 10.77 1.58 1.74
N ALA A 166 10.57 0.26 1.70
CA ALA A 166 10.29 -0.47 0.48
C ALA A 166 8.93 -0.06 -0.14
N GLY A 167 7.95 0.36 0.67
CA GLY A 167 6.72 0.98 0.16
C GLY A 167 6.95 2.21 -0.73
N TYR A 168 7.90 3.08 -0.38
CA TYR A 168 8.27 4.22 -1.25
C TYR A 168 8.93 3.76 -2.56
N PHE A 169 9.77 2.71 -2.49
CA PHE A 169 10.36 2.12 -3.70
C PHE A 169 9.29 1.52 -4.63
N VAL A 170 8.26 0.85 -4.09
CA VAL A 170 7.12 0.38 -4.90
C VAL A 170 6.50 1.56 -5.67
N PHE A 171 6.30 2.70 -5.00
CA PHE A 171 5.68 3.87 -5.63
C PHE A 171 6.57 4.49 -6.72
N ILE A 172 7.90 4.51 -6.53
CA ILE A 172 8.85 4.96 -7.57
C ILE A 172 8.75 4.06 -8.81
N PHE A 173 8.69 2.74 -8.62
CA PHE A 173 8.51 1.80 -9.72
C PHE A 173 7.14 1.99 -10.41
N ALA A 174 6.08 2.19 -9.64
CA ALA A 174 4.74 2.43 -10.18
C ALA A 174 4.70 3.72 -11.04
N PHE A 175 5.34 4.78 -10.55
CA PHE A 175 5.49 6.04 -11.28
C PHE A 175 6.26 5.83 -12.59
N GLY A 176 7.39 5.11 -12.55
CA GLY A 176 8.16 4.76 -13.74
C GLY A 176 7.34 3.96 -14.74
N ALA A 177 6.52 3.01 -14.28
CA ALA A 177 5.65 2.19 -15.11
C ALA A 177 4.58 3.04 -15.80
N VAL A 178 3.89 3.92 -15.07
CA VAL A 178 2.85 4.78 -15.66
C VAL A 178 3.45 5.80 -16.64
N LEU A 179 4.57 6.45 -16.27
CA LEU A 179 5.21 7.43 -17.15
C LEU A 179 5.64 6.79 -18.48
N THR A 180 6.37 5.67 -18.40
CA THR A 180 6.84 4.97 -19.61
C THR A 180 5.68 4.32 -20.39
N GLY A 181 4.62 3.89 -19.70
CA GLY A 181 3.40 3.35 -20.32
C GLY A 181 2.63 4.40 -21.11
N VAL A 182 2.45 5.61 -20.57
CA VAL A 182 1.79 6.72 -21.27
C VAL A 182 2.65 7.22 -22.44
N ILE A 183 3.98 7.18 -22.34
CA ILE A 183 4.85 7.48 -23.49
C ILE A 183 4.66 6.45 -24.61
N GLN A 184 4.54 5.16 -24.25
CA GLN A 184 4.35 4.07 -25.20
C GLN A 184 2.92 4.03 -25.79
N TYR A 185 1.91 4.38 -25.00
CA TYR A 185 0.50 4.44 -25.40
C TYR A 185 -0.13 5.75 -24.91
N PRO A 186 0.03 6.85 -25.69
CA PRO A 186 -0.39 8.18 -25.26
C PRO A 186 -1.91 8.31 -25.12
N ILE A 187 -2.35 8.58 -23.89
CA ILE A 187 -3.71 9.01 -23.57
C ILE A 187 -3.59 10.34 -22.82
N PRO A 188 -3.68 11.50 -23.50
CA PRO A 188 -3.33 12.80 -22.92
C PRO A 188 -4.04 13.12 -21.60
N TRP A 189 -5.34 12.86 -21.51
CA TRP A 189 -6.13 13.14 -20.31
C TRP A 189 -5.69 12.32 -19.10
N LEU A 190 -5.10 11.12 -19.29
CA LEU A 190 -4.59 10.31 -18.17
C LEU A 190 -3.35 10.95 -17.53
N LEU A 191 -2.48 11.58 -18.33
CA LEU A 191 -1.32 12.29 -17.78
C LEU A 191 -1.74 13.51 -16.97
N GLU A 192 -2.67 14.31 -17.51
CA GLU A 192 -3.26 15.45 -16.81
C GLU A 192 -3.93 15.01 -15.50
N PHE A 193 -4.69 13.91 -15.55
CA PHE A 193 -5.31 13.31 -14.37
C PHE A 193 -4.29 12.87 -13.32
N VAL A 194 -3.20 12.19 -13.74
CA VAL A 194 -2.12 11.79 -12.85
C VAL A 194 -1.50 13.00 -12.13
N VAL A 195 -1.18 14.07 -12.88
CA VAL A 195 -0.63 15.30 -12.30
C VAL A 195 -1.61 15.93 -11.31
N ALA A 196 -2.89 16.04 -11.68
CA ALA A 196 -3.92 16.58 -10.80
C ALA A 196 -4.05 15.76 -9.51
N MET A 197 -4.08 14.43 -9.59
CA MET A 197 -4.19 13.55 -8.43
C MET A 197 -2.97 13.62 -7.50
N VAL A 198 -1.76 13.75 -8.05
CA VAL A 198 -0.54 13.97 -7.25
C VAL A 198 -0.62 15.30 -6.49
N LEU A 199 -1.04 16.38 -7.16
CA LEU A 199 -1.22 17.69 -6.52
C LEU A 199 -2.30 17.65 -5.42
N ILE A 200 -3.43 17.01 -5.68
CA ILE A 200 -4.51 16.83 -4.70
C ILE A 200 -3.98 16.06 -3.48
N ALA A 201 -3.31 14.92 -3.70
CA ALA A 201 -2.76 14.12 -2.60
C ALA A 201 -1.73 14.90 -1.78
N PHE A 202 -0.89 15.71 -2.43
CA PHE A 202 0.09 16.57 -1.78
C PHE A 202 -0.58 17.65 -0.92
N VAL A 203 -1.55 18.39 -1.47
CA VAL A 203 -2.30 19.42 -0.73
C VAL A 203 -3.05 18.81 0.45
N VAL A 204 -3.73 17.68 0.26
CA VAL A 204 -4.42 16.97 1.35
C VAL A 204 -3.45 16.56 2.44
N ALA A 205 -2.28 16.01 2.08
CA ALA A 205 -1.25 15.64 3.06
C ALA A 205 -0.76 16.86 3.84
N MET A 206 -0.50 17.99 3.18
CA MET A 206 -0.08 19.23 3.84
C MET A 206 -1.14 19.74 4.82
N VAL A 207 -2.40 19.78 4.41
CA VAL A 207 -3.50 20.26 5.27
C VAL A 207 -3.69 19.36 6.48
N LEU A 208 -3.64 18.03 6.30
CA LEU A 208 -3.78 17.09 7.40
C LEU A 208 -2.58 17.10 8.36
N GLU A 209 -1.37 17.28 7.83
CA GLU A 209 -0.15 17.46 8.63
C GLU A 209 -0.25 18.75 9.45
N TYR A 210 -0.62 19.87 8.81
CA TYR A 210 -0.79 21.17 9.48
C TYR A 210 -1.82 21.12 10.60
N LYS A 211 -2.92 20.38 10.40
CA LYS A 211 -3.95 20.16 11.43
C LYS A 211 -3.55 19.17 12.52
N GLY A 212 -2.35 18.58 12.47
CA GLY A 212 -1.84 17.69 13.51
C GLY A 212 -2.45 16.28 13.50
N TYR A 213 -3.02 15.82 12.38
CA TYR A 213 -3.60 14.46 12.27
C TYR A 213 -2.54 13.34 12.18
N ARG A 214 -1.25 13.69 12.10
CA ARG A 214 -0.16 12.71 12.05
C ARG A 214 0.14 12.16 13.45
N TYR A 215 -0.78 11.38 13.99
CA TYR A 215 -0.58 10.70 15.27
C TYR A 215 0.41 9.54 15.17
N ASP A 216 1.16 9.30 16.25
CA ASP A 216 2.02 8.12 16.40
C ASP A 216 1.14 6.85 16.39
N GLY A 217 1.45 5.91 15.50
CA GLY A 217 0.68 4.66 15.36
C GLY A 217 0.81 3.71 16.54
N TYR A 218 1.95 3.70 17.24
CA TYR A 218 2.12 2.94 18.47
C TYR A 218 1.25 3.53 19.57
N ARG A 219 1.30 4.86 19.78
CA ARG A 219 0.48 5.53 20.81
C ARG A 219 -1.01 5.48 20.48
N ALA A 220 -1.37 5.57 19.20
CA ALA A 220 -2.76 5.38 18.79
C ALA A 220 -3.28 3.98 19.16
N ALA A 221 -2.45 2.94 19.05
CA ALA A 221 -2.82 1.57 19.39
C ALA A 221 -2.74 1.25 20.89
N HIS A 222 -1.68 1.68 21.57
CA HIS A 222 -1.33 1.23 22.93
C HIS A 222 -1.42 2.32 24.01
N GLY A 223 -1.61 3.58 23.60
CA GLY A 223 -1.77 4.71 24.49
C GLY A 223 -0.46 5.40 24.90
N TYR A 224 -0.57 6.31 25.87
CA TYR A 224 0.54 7.10 26.41
C TYR A 224 1.18 6.53 27.67
N THR A 225 0.54 5.56 28.32
CA THR A 225 1.00 5.04 29.60
C THR A 225 2.43 4.50 29.53
N MET A 226 3.20 4.79 30.59
CA MET A 226 4.62 4.41 30.74
C MET A 226 4.83 2.94 31.13
N ASP A 227 3.74 2.20 31.34
CA ASP A 227 3.76 0.74 31.46
C ASP A 227 3.97 0.04 30.11
N SER A 228 3.75 0.75 29.00
CA SER A 228 4.05 0.28 27.65
C SER A 228 5.57 0.28 27.40
N PRO A 229 6.20 -0.87 27.10
CA PRO A 229 7.66 -0.98 27.00
C PRO A 229 8.28 0.04 26.05
N PHE A 230 7.65 0.27 24.90
CA PHE A 230 8.18 1.19 23.89
C PHE A 230 7.90 2.67 24.18
N ASN A 231 6.91 2.98 25.02
CA ASN A 231 6.79 4.35 25.54
C ASN A 231 7.92 4.62 26.55
N LYS A 232 8.22 3.65 27.42
CA LYS A 232 9.34 3.72 28.36
C LYS A 232 10.70 3.86 27.68
N GLU A 233 10.95 3.11 26.60
CA GLU A 233 12.18 3.25 25.82
C GLU A 233 12.36 4.63 25.19
N ARG A 234 11.27 5.37 24.96
CA ARG A 234 11.26 6.69 24.30
C ARG A 234 10.93 7.83 25.27
N GLU A 235 11.01 7.61 26.58
CA GLU A 235 10.69 8.62 27.59
C GLU A 235 11.54 9.89 27.44
N PHE A 236 12.79 9.71 27.02
CA PHE A 236 13.80 10.77 26.92
C PHE A 236 13.99 11.29 25.49
N LEU A 237 13.12 10.90 24.55
CA LEU A 237 13.13 11.33 23.15
C LEU A 237 11.96 12.28 22.85
#